data_AF-A0A2A2H925-F1
#
_entry.id   AF-A0A2A2H925-F1
#
_cell.length_a   1.000
_cell.length_b   1.000
_cell.length_c   1.000
_cell.angle_alpha   90.00
_cell.angle_beta   90.00
_cell.angle_gamma   90.00
#
_symmetry.space_group_name_H-M   'P 1'
#
loop_
_entity.id
_entity.type
_entity.pdbx_description
1 polymer ?
#
loop_
_entity_poly.entity_id
_entity_poly.type
_entity_poly.pdbx_seq_one_letter_code
_entity_poly.pdbx_strand_id
1 'polypeptide(L)'
;MQFQLDILKRILNDEFDDYTITFINKRCKLPTAYIYPARNEIVIVGNKPSLIRYALADLIYHEIAESEFYDEQPDFKGDSHNHPDFMSKEFELKGKIITVIEEEHD
;
A
#
# COMPACT_ATOMS: atom_id res chain seq x y z
N MET A 1 0.67 8.26 -19.09
CA MET A 1 0.62 8.60 -17.66
C MET A 1 -0.77 9.10 -17.28
N GLN A 2 -1.36 10.01 -18.07
CA GLN A 2 -2.72 10.52 -17.85
C GLN A 2 -3.77 9.44 -17.55
N PHE A 3 -3.91 8.43 -18.41
CA PHE A 3 -4.86 7.32 -18.20
C PHE A 3 -4.71 6.60 -16.84
N GLN A 4 -3.49 6.44 -16.34
CA GLN A 4 -3.25 5.79 -15.04
C GLN A 4 -3.61 6.72 -13.88
N LEU A 5 -3.41 8.03 -14.05
CA LEU A 5 -3.87 9.05 -13.09
C LEU A 5 -5.40 9.11 -13.06
N ASP A 6 -6.07 9.00 -14.21
CA ASP A 6 -7.54 8.97 -14.28
C ASP A 6 -8.13 7.74 -13.58
N ILE A 7 -7.47 6.59 -13.66
CA ILE A 7 -7.83 5.39 -12.87
C ILE A 7 -7.60 5.63 -11.38
N LEU A 8 -6.46 6.23 -11.01
CA LEU A 8 -6.15 6.59 -9.62
C LEU A 8 -7.21 7.54 -9.03
N LYS A 9 -7.67 8.54 -9.78
CA LYS A 9 -8.79 9.43 -9.40
C LYS A 9 -10.04 8.64 -9.04
N ARG A 10 -10.38 7.66 -9.88
CA ARG A 10 -11.55 6.80 -9.65
C ARG A 10 -11.40 5.89 -8.43
N ILE A 11 -10.19 5.40 -8.16
CA ILE A 11 -9.94 4.54 -6.99
C ILE A 11 -9.98 5.36 -5.69
N LEU A 12 -9.43 6.57 -5.72
CA LEU A 12 -9.27 7.44 -4.54
C LEU A 12 -10.44 8.43 -4.36
N ASN A 13 -11.52 8.33 -5.15
CA ASN A 13 -12.71 9.18 -5.07
C ASN A 13 -12.41 10.69 -4.92
N ASP A 14 -11.48 11.20 -5.72
CA ASP A 14 -11.07 12.62 -5.74
C ASP A 14 -10.48 13.17 -4.41
N GLU A 15 -10.17 12.31 -3.41
CA GLU A 15 -9.59 12.73 -2.12
C GLU A 15 -8.22 13.42 -2.25
N PHE A 16 -7.57 13.32 -3.42
CA PHE A 16 -6.30 13.97 -3.70
C PHE A 16 -6.41 15.22 -4.58
N ASP A 17 -7.60 15.68 -4.95
CA ASP A 17 -7.73 16.91 -5.76
C ASP A 17 -7.16 18.15 -5.04
N ASP A 18 -7.06 18.09 -3.71
CA ASP A 18 -6.39 19.09 -2.88
C ASP A 18 -4.86 19.03 -2.95
N TYR A 19 -4.28 17.95 -3.52
CA TYR A 19 -2.84 17.70 -3.56
C TYR A 19 -2.29 17.59 -4.98
N THR A 20 -1.19 18.28 -5.23
CA THR A 20 -0.35 18.00 -6.40
C THR A 20 0.44 16.70 -6.16
N ILE A 21 0.33 15.74 -7.08
CA ILE A 21 1.07 14.47 -7.01
C ILE A 21 2.33 14.56 -7.87
N THR A 22 3.50 14.49 -7.23
CA THR A 22 4.81 14.50 -7.89
C THR A 22 5.45 13.12 -7.82
N PHE A 23 5.88 12.58 -8.97
CA PHE A 23 6.62 11.31 -9.02
C PHE A 23 8.11 11.55 -9.22
N ILE A 24 8.93 11.10 -8.26
CA ILE A 24 10.39 11.05 -8.37
C ILE A 24 10.80 9.65 -8.80
N ASN A 25 11.19 9.51 -10.07
CA ASN A 25 11.63 8.24 -10.64
C ASN A 25 13.02 7.84 -10.12
N LYS A 26 13.07 7.22 -8.93
CA LYS A 26 14.28 6.72 -8.27
C LYS A 26 14.25 5.19 -8.22
N ARG A 27 15.39 4.54 -8.45
CA ARG A 27 15.53 3.10 -8.17
C ARG A 27 15.62 2.91 -6.65
N CYS A 28 14.72 2.10 -6.10
CA CYS A 28 14.70 1.67 -4.71
C CYS A 28 14.23 0.21 -4.61
N LYS A 29 14.49 -0.45 -3.48
CA LYS A 29 13.90 -1.77 -3.16
C LYS A 29 12.37 -1.68 -3.20
N LEU A 30 11.80 -0.83 -2.35
CA LEU A 30 10.38 -0.52 -2.27
C LEU A 30 10.16 1.01 -2.35
N PRO A 31 9.06 1.46 -2.96
CA PRO A 31 8.71 2.86 -3.09
C PRO A 31 8.17 3.40 -1.76
N THR A 32 8.17 4.73 -1.63
CA THR A 32 7.58 5.43 -0.49
C THR A 32 6.91 6.73 -0.95
N ALA A 33 6.10 7.35 -0.09
CA ALA A 33 5.47 8.63 -0.34
C ALA A 33 5.60 9.57 0.86
N TYR A 34 5.76 10.86 0.58
CA TYR A 34 5.86 11.92 1.59
C TYR A 34 4.78 12.98 1.33
N ILE A 35 4.10 13.42 2.37
CA ILE A 35 3.16 14.55 2.31
C ILE A 35 3.87 15.84 2.74
N TYR A 36 3.67 16.91 1.98
CA TYR A 36 4.13 18.26 2.29
C TYR A 36 2.91 19.17 2.40
N PRO A 37 2.26 19.25 3.59
CA PRO A 37 0.99 19.95 3.75
C PRO A 37 1.07 21.44 3.40
N ALA A 38 2.16 22.12 3.77
CA ALA A 38 2.36 23.53 3.46
C ALA A 38 2.43 23.85 1.95
N ARG A 39 2.64 22.82 1.12
CA ARG A 39 2.73 22.92 -0.35
C ARG A 39 1.55 22.27 -1.04
N ASN A 40 0.62 21.65 -0.31
CA ASN A 40 -0.42 20.80 -0.87
C ASN A 40 0.17 19.80 -1.88
N GLU A 41 1.24 19.11 -1.49
CA GLU A 41 1.99 18.22 -2.39
C GLU A 41 2.19 16.85 -1.75
N ILE A 42 1.98 15.79 -2.52
CA ILE A 42 2.40 14.43 -2.18
C ILE A 42 3.49 14.02 -3.16
N VAL A 43 4.65 13.65 -2.65
CA VAL A 43 5.81 13.21 -3.44
C VAL A 43 5.97 11.71 -3.31
N ILE A 44 5.79 11.00 -4.41
CA ILE A 44 6.00 9.55 -4.50
C ILE A 44 7.41 9.30 -5.01
N VAL A 45 8.23 8.61 -4.22
CA VAL A 45 9.60 8.22 -4.58
C VAL A 45 9.62 6.76 -4.95
N GLY A 46 9.88 6.49 -6.23
CA GLY A 46 9.98 5.13 -6.73
C GLY A 46 9.93 5.08 -8.25
N ASN A 47 10.32 3.93 -8.79
CA ASN A 47 10.18 3.63 -10.21
C ASN A 47 9.11 2.56 -10.45
N LYS A 48 8.70 2.37 -11.70
CA LYS A 48 7.68 1.39 -12.07
C LYS A 48 7.96 -0.02 -11.50
N PRO A 49 9.18 -0.58 -11.60
CA PRO A 49 9.49 -1.86 -10.96
C PRO A 49 9.26 -1.89 -9.43
N SER A 50 9.63 -0.85 -8.71
CA SER A 50 9.43 -0.78 -7.25
C SER A 50 7.94 -0.69 -6.88
N LEU A 51 7.16 0.12 -7.60
CA LEU A 51 5.71 0.23 -7.42
C LEU A 51 5.00 -1.12 -7.64
N ILE A 52 5.41 -1.86 -8.67
CA ILE A 52 4.88 -3.20 -8.93
C ILE A 52 5.25 -4.16 -7.79
N ARG A 53 6.51 -4.15 -7.31
CA ARG A 53 6.91 -5.01 -6.18
C ARG A 53 6.10 -4.70 -4.92
N TYR A 54 5.88 -3.44 -4.61
CA TYR A 54 5.06 -3.03 -3.47
C TYR A 54 3.63 -3.54 -3.60
N ALA A 55 2.97 -3.29 -4.74
CA ALA A 55 1.60 -3.73 -4.96
C ALA A 55 1.46 -5.26 -4.89
N LEU A 56 2.43 -6.01 -5.44
CA LEU A 56 2.43 -7.46 -5.33
C LEU A 56 2.67 -7.95 -3.90
N ALA A 57 3.57 -7.31 -3.16
CA ALA A 57 3.83 -7.67 -1.76
C ALA A 57 2.60 -7.45 -0.89
N ASP A 58 1.90 -6.33 -1.06
CA ASP A 58 0.66 -5.99 -0.36
C ASP A 58 -0.43 -7.05 -0.61
N LEU A 59 -0.68 -7.38 -1.89
CA LEU A 59 -1.67 -8.41 -2.26
C LEU A 59 -1.29 -9.79 -1.74
N ILE A 60 -0.02 -10.19 -1.81
CA ILE A 60 0.42 -11.50 -1.32
C ILE A 60 0.27 -11.57 0.21
N TYR A 61 0.62 -10.51 0.93
CA TYR A 61 0.44 -10.50 2.38
C TYR A 61 -1.02 -10.47 2.81
N HIS A 62 -1.91 -9.86 2.03
CA HIS A 62 -3.36 -9.96 2.24
C HIS A 62 -3.83 -11.43 2.21
N GLU A 63 -3.46 -12.18 1.17
CA GLU A 63 -3.85 -13.60 1.04
C GLU A 63 -3.22 -14.48 2.12
N ILE A 64 -1.99 -14.19 2.54
CA ILE A 64 -1.34 -14.90 3.66
C ILE A 64 -2.10 -14.61 4.96
N ALA A 65 -2.46 -13.35 5.23
CA ALA A 65 -3.25 -12.98 6.40
C ALA A 65 -4.59 -13.71 6.43
N GLU A 66 -5.24 -13.83 5.27
CA GLU A 66 -6.53 -14.52 5.14
C GLU A 66 -6.39 -16.02 5.38
N SER A 67 -5.35 -16.66 4.80
CA SER A 67 -5.05 -18.07 5.06
C SER A 67 -4.80 -18.32 6.54
N GLU A 68 -3.95 -17.52 7.19
CA GLU A 68 -3.66 -17.66 8.62
C GLU A 68 -4.90 -17.42 9.49
N PHE A 69 -5.77 -16.50 9.10
CA PHE A 69 -7.04 -16.27 9.79
C PHE A 69 -7.96 -17.49 9.73
N TYR A 70 -8.13 -18.11 8.55
CA TYR A 70 -8.97 -19.31 8.41
C TYR A 70 -8.36 -20.56 9.05
N ASP A 71 -7.03 -20.65 9.12
CA ASP A 71 -6.35 -21.71 9.86
C ASP A 71 -6.67 -21.62 11.38
N GLU A 72 -6.79 -20.40 11.91
CA GLU A 72 -7.14 -20.14 13.31
C GLU A 72 -8.66 -20.16 13.57
N GLN A 73 -9.46 -19.79 12.57
CA GLN A 73 -10.93 -19.73 12.64
C GLN A 73 -11.59 -20.57 11.52
N PRO A 74 -11.44 -21.90 11.53
CA PRO A 74 -11.87 -22.77 10.43
C PRO A 74 -13.39 -22.81 10.23
N ASP A 75 -14.16 -22.47 11.26
CA ASP A 75 -15.63 -22.44 11.21
C ASP A 75 -16.21 -21.05 10.86
N PHE A 76 -15.37 -20.04 10.65
CA PHE A 76 -15.82 -18.70 10.27
C PHE A 76 -16.41 -18.72 8.85
N LYS A 77 -17.62 -18.17 8.69
CA LYS A 77 -18.37 -18.15 7.42
C LYS A 77 -18.73 -16.74 6.94
N GLY A 78 -18.20 -15.73 7.62
CA GLY A 78 -18.43 -14.33 7.29
C GLY A 78 -17.41 -13.79 6.30
N ASP A 79 -17.47 -12.48 6.08
CA ASP A 79 -16.42 -11.73 5.42
C ASP A 79 -15.27 -11.48 6.42
N SER A 80 -14.09 -12.01 6.10
CA SER A 80 -12.87 -11.92 6.93
C SER A 80 -12.35 -10.47 6.99
N HIS A 81 -12.61 -9.65 5.98
CA HIS A 81 -11.99 -8.32 5.82
C HIS A 81 -12.40 -7.33 6.90
N ASN A 82 -13.52 -7.56 7.56
CA ASN A 82 -14.00 -6.74 8.67
C ASN A 82 -13.69 -7.34 10.05
N HIS A 83 -13.05 -8.52 10.10
CA HIS A 83 -12.75 -9.20 11.36
C HIS A 83 -11.49 -8.60 12.01
N PRO A 84 -11.52 -8.22 13.30
CA PRO A 84 -10.37 -7.60 13.98
C PRO A 84 -9.08 -8.44 13.94
N ASP A 85 -9.21 -9.76 14.05
CA ASP A 85 -8.05 -10.68 13.99
C ASP A 85 -7.40 -10.70 12.61
N PHE A 86 -8.21 -10.75 11.54
CA PHE A 86 -7.71 -10.63 10.18
C PHE A 86 -7.02 -9.29 9.96
N MET A 87 -7.65 -8.17 10.38
CA MET A 87 -7.05 -6.84 10.28
C MET A 87 -5.72 -6.74 11.03
N SER A 88 -5.62 -7.37 12.20
CA SER A 88 -4.39 -7.38 13.00
C SER A 88 -3.27 -8.16 12.32
N LYS A 89 -3.57 -9.32 11.74
CA LYS A 89 -2.63 -10.13 10.96
C LYS A 89 -2.16 -9.38 9.71
N GLU A 90 -3.12 -8.79 8.99
CA GLU A 90 -2.82 -8.02 7.79
C GLU A 90 -1.91 -6.83 8.12
N PHE A 91 -2.17 -6.13 9.23
CA PHE A 91 -1.32 -5.03 9.70
C PHE A 91 0.09 -5.49 10.06
N GLU A 92 0.25 -6.61 10.78
CA GLU A 92 1.57 -7.16 11.12
C GLU A 92 2.38 -7.51 9.86
N LEU A 93 1.76 -8.19 8.89
CA LEU A 93 2.41 -8.58 7.65
C LEU A 93 2.78 -7.37 6.79
N LYS A 94 1.89 -6.38 6.68
CA LYS A 94 2.18 -5.10 6.01
C LYS A 94 3.26 -4.31 6.74
N GLY A 95 3.41 -4.46 8.06
CA GLY A 95 4.54 -3.93 8.83
C GLY A 95 5.90 -4.36 8.30
N LYS A 96 6.01 -5.58 7.75
CA LYS A 96 7.26 -6.09 7.14
C LYS A 96 7.64 -5.32 5.87
N ILE A 97 6.66 -4.78 5.14
CA ILE A 97 6.92 -3.90 3.99
C ILE A 97 7.55 -2.59 4.47
N ILE A 98 7.01 -2.01 5.55
CA ILE A 98 7.46 -0.74 6.11
C ILE A 98 8.93 -0.83 6.55
N THR A 99 9.32 -1.88 7.25
CA THR A 99 10.73 -2.08 7.66
C THR A 99 11.70 -2.05 6.48
N VAL A 100 11.34 -2.69 5.35
CA VAL A 100 12.19 -2.70 4.15
C VAL A 100 12.25 -1.32 3.47
N ILE A 101 11.19 -0.52 3.59
CA ILE A 101 11.18 0.88 3.13
C ILE A 101 12.13 1.71 3.99
N GLU A 102 12.07 1.58 5.33
CA GLU A 102 12.93 2.31 6.27
C GLU A 102 14.42 2.01 6.00
N GLU A 103 14.79 0.73 5.89
CA GLU A 103 16.17 0.30 5.58
C GLU A 103 16.76 0.88 4.27
N GLU A 104 15.91 1.26 3.32
CA GLU A 104 16.32 1.79 2.01
C GLU A 104 16.45 3.33 2.00
N HIS A 105 15.80 4.00 2.96
CA HIS A 105 15.63 5.46 2.99
C HIS A 105 16.35 6.17 4.14
N ASP A 106 16.90 5.41 5.11
CA ASP A 106 17.93 5.85 6.06
C ASP A 106 19.31 6.03 5.39
#